data_AF-A0A9P0D0Q4-F1
#
_entry.id   AF-A0A9P0D0Q4-F1
#
_cell.length_a   1.000
_cell.length_b   1.000
_cell.length_c   1.000
_cell.angle_alpha   90.00
_cell.angle_beta   90.00
_cell.angle_gamma   90.00
#
_symmetry.space_group_name_H-M   'P 1'
#
loop_
_entity.id
_entity.type
_entity.pdbx_description
1 polymer ?
#
loop_
_entity_poly.entity_id
_entity_poly.type
_entity_poly.pdbx_seq_one_letter_code
_entity_poly.pdbx_strand_id
1 'polypeptide(L)'
;MPFSVPMVWREPKGHVTDCYFSLTNIKGIGSKSQHTIKYFNLPSALRPVKHSEQLPIPKASEPCSLDAKLESTGSLSDVTETAKEITTHPLFDLPGCSTAPHLISQGELNDLV
;
A
#
# COMPACT_ATOMS: atom_id res chain seq x y z
N MET A 1 -6.77 11.19 19.18
CA MET A 1 -5.41 11.14 19.75
C MET A 1 -4.44 11.57 18.66
N PRO A 2 -3.79 12.75 18.77
CA PRO A 2 -2.81 13.18 17.79
C PRO A 2 -1.45 12.53 18.03
N PHE A 3 -0.73 12.28 16.95
CA PHE A 3 0.63 11.73 16.97
C PHE A 3 1.60 12.78 16.46
N SER A 4 2.80 12.80 17.03
CA SER A 4 3.89 13.64 16.54
C SER A 4 4.52 13.06 15.29
N VAL A 5 4.61 11.74 15.24
CA VAL A 5 5.05 10.98 14.07
C VAL A 5 3.95 9.97 13.75
N PRO A 6 3.37 10.00 12.53
CA PRO A 6 2.38 9.00 12.13
C PRO A 6 3.02 7.61 12.06
N MET A 7 2.18 6.58 11.98
CA MET A 7 2.67 5.24 11.65
C MET A 7 3.34 5.27 10.28
N VAL A 8 4.54 4.69 10.19
CA VAL A 8 5.30 4.63 8.93
C VAL A 8 5.31 3.19 8.46
N TRP A 9 4.78 2.98 7.27
CA TRP A 9 4.82 1.71 6.56
C TRP A 9 5.97 1.70 5.55
N ARG A 10 6.68 0.58 5.50
CA ARG A 10 7.82 0.35 4.61
C ARG A 10 7.68 -1.03 3.98
N GLU A 11 8.51 -1.31 2.99
CA GLU A 11 8.55 -2.61 2.33
C GLU A 11 8.85 -3.74 3.34
N PRO A 12 8.00 -4.80 3.41
CA PRO A 12 8.22 -5.94 4.27
C PRO A 12 9.45 -6.74 3.87
N LYS A 13 10.30 -7.07 4.85
CA LYS A 13 11.48 -7.91 4.60
C LYS A 13 11.16 -9.42 4.58
N GLY A 14 10.07 -9.83 5.22
CA GLY A 14 9.65 -11.23 5.24
C GLY A 14 8.60 -11.56 6.29
N HIS A 15 7.88 -12.66 6.08
CA HIS A 15 6.72 -13.03 6.91
C HIS A 15 7.07 -13.52 8.32
N VAL A 16 8.28 -13.99 8.59
CA VAL A 16 8.64 -14.56 9.89
C VAL A 16 9.17 -13.48 10.83
N THR A 17 10.03 -12.60 10.32
CA THR A 17 10.79 -11.62 11.13
C THR A 17 10.23 -10.20 11.04
N ASP A 18 9.32 -9.93 10.11
CA ASP A 18 8.85 -8.58 9.80
C ASP A 18 7.34 -8.58 9.48
N CYS A 19 6.58 -9.31 10.30
CA CYS A 19 5.12 -9.38 10.18
C CYS A 19 4.48 -9.41 11.58
N TYR A 20 3.51 -8.51 11.81
CA TYR A 20 2.79 -8.48 13.09
C TYR A 20 2.03 -9.75 13.37
N PHE A 21 1.37 -10.34 12.37
CA PHE A 21 0.60 -11.57 12.56
C PHE A 21 1.48 -12.72 13.06
N SER A 22 2.67 -12.85 12.50
CA SER A 22 3.61 -13.92 12.86
C SER A 22 4.31 -13.68 14.20
N LEU A 23 4.63 -12.42 14.52
CA LEU A 23 5.40 -12.08 15.72
C LEU A 23 4.53 -11.87 16.97
N THR A 24 3.24 -11.59 16.78
CA THR A 24 2.35 -11.26 17.89
C THR A 24 1.58 -12.50 18.30
N ASN A 25 1.71 -12.91 19.58
CA ASN A 25 0.92 -14.01 20.10
C ASN A 25 -0.53 -13.56 20.31
N ILE A 26 -1.39 -13.89 19.36
CA ILE A 26 -2.83 -13.59 19.39
C ILE A 26 -3.67 -14.77 19.90
N LYS A 27 -3.05 -15.89 20.30
CA LYS A 27 -3.78 -17.09 20.73
C LYS A 27 -4.58 -16.79 22.00
N GLY A 28 -5.90 -17.02 21.94
CA GLY A 28 -6.81 -16.75 23.06
C GLY A 28 -7.17 -15.28 23.24
N ILE A 29 -6.75 -14.39 22.32
CA ILE A 29 -7.25 -13.03 22.29
C ILE A 29 -8.65 -13.02 21.65
N GLY A 30 -9.64 -12.58 22.41
CA GLY A 30 -11.00 -12.37 21.94
C GLY A 30 -11.31 -10.87 21.83
N SER A 31 -12.52 -10.52 21.37
CA SER A 31 -12.96 -9.13 21.19
C SER A 31 -12.71 -8.24 22.44
N LYS A 32 -12.98 -8.78 23.64
CA LYS A 32 -12.80 -8.06 24.90
C LYS A 32 -11.33 -7.85 25.29
N SER A 33 -10.41 -8.70 24.82
CA SER A 33 -8.99 -8.65 25.19
C SER A 33 -8.08 -8.10 24.08
N GLN A 34 -8.61 -7.62 22.95
CA GLN A 34 -7.79 -7.07 21.86
C GLN A 34 -6.88 -5.92 22.30
N HIS A 35 -7.32 -5.12 23.28
CA HIS A 35 -6.55 -4.01 23.83
C HIS A 35 -5.26 -4.46 24.56
N THR A 36 -5.12 -5.74 24.92
CA THR A 36 -3.90 -6.26 25.57
C THR A 36 -2.82 -6.62 24.55
N ILE A 37 -3.16 -6.69 23.26
CA ILE A 37 -2.21 -6.97 22.20
C ILE A 37 -1.16 -5.86 22.17
N LYS A 38 0.10 -6.24 22.39
CA LYS A 38 1.24 -5.34 22.25
C LYS A 38 1.93 -5.60 20.91
N TYR A 39 1.77 -4.65 20.01
CA TYR A 39 2.55 -4.61 18.77
C TYR A 39 3.91 -3.98 19.04
N PHE A 40 5.00 -4.64 18.61
CA PHE A 40 6.37 -4.12 18.72
C PHE A 40 6.70 -3.16 17.57
N ASN A 41 7.87 -2.53 17.54
CA ASN A 41 8.29 -1.79 16.35
C ASN A 41 8.90 -2.79 15.35
N LEU A 42 8.40 -2.77 14.11
CA LEU A 42 8.93 -3.59 13.03
C LEU A 42 9.66 -2.73 12.00
N PRO A 43 10.67 -3.26 11.29
CA PRO A 43 11.30 -2.57 10.16
C PRO A 43 10.29 -2.12 9.09
N SER A 44 9.28 -2.94 8.80
CA SER A 44 8.19 -2.65 7.87
C SER A 44 7.11 -1.72 8.42
N ALA A 45 6.96 -1.64 9.75
CA ALA A 45 5.86 -0.92 10.36
C ALA A 45 6.29 -0.31 11.70
N LEU A 46 6.70 0.96 11.63
CA LEU A 46 7.08 1.75 12.80
C LEU A 46 5.83 2.35 13.44
N ARG A 47 5.68 2.16 14.75
CA ARG A 47 4.49 2.63 15.47
C ARG A 47 4.42 4.16 15.52
N PRO A 48 3.20 4.72 15.59
CA PRO A 48 3.03 6.14 15.84
C PRO A 48 3.70 6.56 17.15
N VAL A 49 4.29 7.75 17.15
CA VAL A 49 4.85 8.36 18.35
C VAL A 49 3.83 9.33 18.92
N LYS A 50 3.57 9.22 20.23
CA LYS A 50 2.67 10.15 20.92
C LYS A 50 3.24 11.56 20.93
N HIS A 51 2.35 12.54 20.87
CA HIS A 51 2.73 13.92 21.06
C HIS A 51 3.24 14.17 22.50
N SER A 52 4.13 15.12 22.63
CA SER A 52 4.65 15.65 23.89
C SER A 52 5.12 17.10 23.65
N GLU A 53 5.53 17.81 24.70
CA GLU A 53 6.08 19.16 24.53
C GLU A 53 7.30 19.20 23.61
N GLN A 54 8.10 18.12 23.61
CA GLN A 54 9.26 17.94 22.75
C GLN A 54 8.90 17.48 21.33
N LEU A 55 7.73 16.87 21.16
CA LEU A 55 7.24 16.32 19.90
C LEU A 55 5.83 16.86 19.61
N PRO A 56 5.72 18.10 19.11
CA PRO A 56 4.43 18.71 18.80
C PRO A 56 3.74 18.01 17.64
N ILE A 57 2.45 18.32 17.46
CA ILE A 57 1.65 17.80 16.36
C ILE A 57 2.17 18.44 15.05
N PRO A 58 2.46 17.66 13.99
CA PRO A 58 2.84 18.21 12.70
C PRO A 58 1.73 19.13 12.19
N LYS A 59 2.10 20.34 11.78
CA LYS A 59 1.19 21.20 11.03
C LYS A 59 1.03 20.62 9.62
N ALA A 60 -0.19 20.61 9.11
CA ALA A 60 -0.44 20.23 7.72
C ALA A 60 0.40 21.13 6.79
N SER A 61 1.00 20.55 5.76
CA SER A 61 1.67 21.33 4.72
C SER A 61 0.64 22.15 3.94
N GLU A 62 1.05 23.32 3.46
CA GLU A 62 0.31 24.12 2.49
C GLU A 62 -0.15 23.22 1.32
N PRO A 63 -1.37 23.38 0.79
CA PRO A 63 -1.83 22.60 -0.35
C PRO A 63 -0.92 22.89 -1.56
N CYS A 64 -0.31 21.84 -2.11
CA CYS A 64 0.38 21.96 -3.40
C CYS A 64 -0.68 22.23 -4.48
N SER A 65 -0.71 23.43 -5.05
CA SER A 65 -1.41 23.67 -6.32
C SER A 65 -0.66 22.87 -7.39
N LEU A 66 -1.34 21.86 -7.94
CA LEU A 66 -0.87 21.07 -9.08
C LEU A 66 -1.19 21.80 -10.39
N ASP A 67 -0.73 23.04 -10.53
CA ASP A 67 -0.77 23.75 -11.81
C ASP A 67 0.63 23.72 -12.46
N ALA A 68 1.10 22.51 -12.77
CA ALA A 68 2.31 22.29 -13.58
C ALA A 68 1.96 21.46 -14.81
N LYS A 69 1.56 22.21 -15.84
CA LYS A 69 1.49 21.89 -17.26
C LYS A 69 2.42 20.73 -17.68
N LEU A 70 1.80 19.65 -18.14
CA LEU A 70 2.42 18.50 -18.79
C LEU A 70 2.87 18.94 -20.18
N GLU A 71 4.10 19.44 -20.31
CA GLU A 71 4.77 19.57 -21.60
C GLU A 71 6.03 18.70 -21.60
N SER A 72 5.87 17.57 -22.31
CA SER A 72 6.93 16.71 -22.79
C SER A 72 7.95 17.53 -23.60
N THR A 73 9.26 17.32 -23.39
CA THR A 73 10.18 16.82 -24.44
C THR A 73 11.65 16.86 -24.00
N GLY A 74 12.34 15.75 -24.26
CA GLY A 74 13.80 15.62 -24.35
C GLY A 74 14.38 14.64 -23.33
N SER A 75 14.84 13.44 -23.66
CA SER A 75 14.95 12.70 -24.92
C SER A 75 15.24 11.24 -24.50
N LEU A 76 14.28 10.32 -24.68
CA LEU A 76 14.58 8.90 -24.75
C LEU A 76 14.44 8.53 -26.22
N SER A 77 15.58 8.26 -26.85
CA SER A 77 15.69 7.89 -28.25
C SER A 77 14.87 6.65 -28.53
N ASP A 78 13.89 6.84 -29.41
CA ASP A 78 13.17 5.85 -30.17
C ASP A 78 14.14 4.89 -30.89
N VAL A 79 14.10 3.61 -30.53
CA VAL A 79 14.34 2.52 -31.46
C VAL A 79 13.15 1.59 -31.30
N THR A 80 12.18 1.79 -32.18
CA THR A 80 11.12 0.84 -32.46
C THR A 80 11.71 -0.49 -32.94
N GLU A 81 10.97 -1.55 -32.65
CA GLU A 81 11.11 -2.92 -33.18
C GLU A 81 12.15 -3.83 -32.48
N THR A 82 11.68 -4.63 -31.50
CA THR A 82 11.56 -6.09 -31.64
C THR A 82 11.03 -6.72 -30.34
N ALA A 83 10.02 -7.55 -30.53
CA ALA A 83 9.33 -8.45 -29.61
C ALA A 83 10.08 -8.99 -28.36
N LYS A 84 9.30 -9.13 -27.28
CA LYS A 84 9.39 -10.10 -26.16
C LYS A 84 10.48 -9.89 -25.10
N GLU A 85 10.06 -9.48 -23.91
CA GLU A 85 10.37 -10.28 -22.70
C GLU A 85 9.29 -10.06 -21.63
N ILE A 86 8.34 -10.99 -21.60
CA ILE A 86 7.29 -11.11 -20.58
C ILE A 86 7.98 -11.79 -19.39
N THR A 87 8.08 -11.14 -18.24
CA THR A 87 8.34 -11.87 -16.98
C THR A 87 7.04 -12.57 -16.60
N THR A 88 6.84 -13.75 -17.20
CA THR A 88 5.68 -14.61 -16.98
C THR A 88 5.78 -15.21 -15.58
N HIS A 89 4.99 -14.69 -14.63
CA HIS A 89 4.63 -15.48 -13.46
C HIS A 89 3.56 -16.49 -13.93
N PRO A 90 3.83 -17.81 -13.90
CA PRO A 90 3.02 -18.82 -14.58
C PRO A 90 1.69 -19.13 -13.87
N LEU A 91 1.22 -18.25 -12.98
CA LEU A 91 0.00 -18.46 -12.20
C LEU A 91 -1.21 -17.67 -12.72
N PHE A 92 -1.01 -16.69 -13.60
CA PHE A 92 -2.08 -15.77 -14.02
C PHE A 92 -2.48 -15.84 -15.50
N ASP A 93 -1.86 -16.71 -16.29
CA ASP A 93 -2.26 -16.89 -17.69
C ASP A 93 -3.44 -17.87 -17.78
N LEU A 94 -4.63 -17.35 -17.52
CA LEU A 94 -5.87 -18.05 -17.88
C LEU A 94 -6.09 -17.84 -19.40
N PRO A 95 -6.11 -18.89 -20.22
CA PRO A 95 -6.30 -18.75 -21.66
C PRO A 95 -7.68 -18.15 -21.93
N GLY A 96 -7.70 -16.92 -22.47
CA GLY A 96 -8.90 -16.17 -22.80
C GLY A 96 -9.08 -14.83 -22.08
N CYS A 97 -8.16 -14.44 -21.19
CA CYS A 97 -8.22 -13.11 -20.58
C CYS A 97 -7.81 -12.03 -21.59
N SER A 98 -8.73 -11.11 -21.88
CA SER A 98 -8.44 -9.91 -22.66
C SER A 98 -7.44 -9.05 -21.90
N THR A 99 -6.40 -8.56 -22.58
CA THR A 99 -5.46 -7.58 -22.02
C THR A 99 -6.07 -6.19 -21.83
N ALA A 100 -7.31 -5.99 -22.30
CA ALA A 100 -8.04 -4.75 -22.10
C ALA A 100 -8.72 -4.72 -20.72
N PRO A 101 -8.75 -3.55 -20.04
CA PRO A 101 -9.45 -3.42 -18.78
C PRO A 101 -10.94 -3.74 -18.97
N HIS A 102 -11.46 -4.62 -18.11
CA HIS A 102 -12.88 -4.93 -18.10
C HIS A 102 -13.65 -3.73 -17.52
N LEU A 103 -14.53 -3.13 -18.34
CA LEU A 103 -15.41 -2.04 -17.92
C LEU A 103 -16.76 -2.63 -17.54
N ILE A 104 -17.06 -2.62 -16.24
CA ILE A 104 -18.33 -3.10 -15.70
C ILE A 104 -19.45 -2.11 -16.07
N SER A 105 -20.54 -2.62 -16.62
CA SER A 105 -21.75 -1.89 -16.97
C SER A 105 -22.83 -1.98 -15.88
N GLN A 106 -23.75 -1.02 -15.84
CA GLN A 106 -24.84 -1.00 -14.84
C GLN A 106 -25.76 -2.23 -14.95
N GLY A 107 -25.87 -2.82 -16.14
CA GLY A 107 -26.68 -4.03 -16.37
C GLY A 107 -26.10 -5.28 -15.70
N GLU A 108 -24.78 -5.37 -15.56
CA GLU A 108 -24.07 -6.50 -14.92
C GLU A 108 -24.21 -6.49 -13.38
N LEU A 109 -24.76 -5.41 -12.81
CA LEU A 109 -25.00 -5.27 -11.38
C LEU A 109 -26.45 -5.60 -10.97
N ASN A 110 -27.31 -5.98 -11.92
CA ASN A 110 -28.73 -6.24 -11.66
C ASN A 110 -29.03 -7.56 -10.95
N ASP A 111 -28.07 -8.49 -10.90
CA ASP A 111 -28.22 -9.80 -10.24
C ASP A 111 -28.00 -9.76 -8.71
N LEU A 112 -27.74 -8.58 -8.13
CA LEU A 112 -27.46 -8.39 -6.70
C LEU A 112 -28.68 -7.93 -5.88
N VAL A 113 -29.90 -8.22 -6.36
CA VAL A 113 -31.16 -7.85 -5.70
C VAL A 113 -32.02 -9.07 -5.40
#